data_AF-A0AA41S843-F1
#
_entry.id   AF-A0AA41S843-F1
#
_cell.length_a   1.000
_cell.length_b   1.000
_cell.length_c   1.000
_cell.angle_alpha   90.00
_cell.angle_beta   90.00
_cell.angle_gamma   90.00
#
_symmetry.space_group_name_H-M   'P 1'
#
loop_
_entity.id
_entity.type
_entity.pdbx_description
1 polymer ?
#
loop_
_entity_poly.entity_id
_entity_poly.type
_entity_poly.pdbx_seq_one_letter_code
_entity_poly.pdbx_strand_id
1 'polypeptide(L)'
;MSVLVIKPKAFRKGCVGEVLSAIVVNSFGGLIGMKLVRKADCPDSAVWSDSCTSTETEEDECAIAVVVGFLLRKFELCIEEPDVKNIDFDSRVFRVGSDYVYRSKPGENLWQEIGIFFSYGFTLWTAPYCDDICGKMFEPSLVGLL
;
A
#
# COMPACT_ATOMS: atom_id res chain seq x y z
N MET A 1 -3.96 8.32 -9.37
CA MET A 1 -3.19 7.21 -8.76
C MET A 1 -3.05 7.40 -7.26
N SER A 2 -2.92 6.33 -6.47
CA SER A 2 -2.50 6.38 -5.07
C SER A 2 -1.60 5.20 -4.76
N VAL A 3 -0.53 5.44 -3.99
CA VAL A 3 0.31 4.39 -3.41
C VAL A 3 -0.09 4.20 -1.96
N LEU A 4 -0.36 2.95 -1.60
CA LEU A 4 -0.63 2.54 -0.24
C LEU A 4 0.36 1.43 0.13
N VAL A 5 0.71 1.35 1.41
CA VAL A 5 1.53 0.25 1.91
C VAL A 5 0.84 -0.39 3.10
N ILE A 6 0.53 -1.67 2.98
CA ILE A 6 -0.01 -2.49 4.08
C ILE A 6 1.16 -2.86 4.97
N LYS A 7 1.17 -2.32 6.19
CA LYS A 7 2.28 -2.40 7.15
C LYS A 7 2.41 -3.78 7.81
N PRO A 8 3.58 -4.10 8.41
CA PRO A 8 3.81 -5.37 9.11
C PRO A 8 2.77 -5.72 10.18
N LYS A 9 2.18 -4.71 10.86
CA LYS A 9 1.13 -4.95 11.87
C LYS A 9 -0.07 -5.71 11.29
N ALA A 10 -0.43 -5.49 10.03
CA ALA A 10 -1.52 -6.21 9.39
C ALA A 10 -1.20 -7.70 9.21
N PHE A 11 0.07 -8.06 8.98
CA PHE A 11 0.52 -9.46 8.95
C PHE A 11 0.42 -10.10 10.33
N ARG A 12 0.94 -9.42 11.36
CA ARG A 12 0.87 -9.88 12.75
C ARG A 12 -0.57 -10.10 13.24
N LYS A 13 -1.51 -9.31 12.72
CA LYS A 13 -2.94 -9.40 13.03
C LYS A 13 -3.72 -10.29 12.05
N GLY A 14 -3.07 -10.89 11.06
CA GLY A 14 -3.70 -11.77 10.07
C GLY A 14 -4.77 -11.08 9.20
N CYS A 15 -4.70 -9.77 9.00
CA CYS A 15 -5.75 -8.98 8.33
C CYS A 15 -5.31 -8.37 6.98
N VAL A 16 -4.15 -8.76 6.44
CA VAL A 16 -3.63 -8.26 5.15
C VAL A 16 -4.64 -8.40 4.01
N GLY A 17 -5.27 -9.57 3.87
CA GLY A 17 -6.23 -9.82 2.79
C GLY A 17 -7.51 -8.97 2.90
N GLU A 18 -7.98 -8.74 4.12
CA GLU A 18 -9.15 -7.90 4.41
C GLU A 18 -8.86 -6.43 4.07
N VAL A 19 -7.72 -5.91 4.51
CA VAL A 19 -7.25 -4.55 4.21
C VAL A 19 -7.04 -4.36 2.70
N LEU A 20 -6.38 -5.32 2.03
CA LEU A 20 -6.18 -5.28 0.59
C LEU A 20 -7.52 -5.27 -0.16
N SER A 21 -8.46 -6.11 0.26
CA SER A 21 -9.80 -6.16 -0.34
C SER A 21 -10.55 -4.84 -0.17
N ALA A 22 -10.46 -4.21 1.01
CA ALA A 22 -11.03 -2.89 1.26
C ALA A 22 -10.41 -1.82 0.34
N ILE A 23 -9.09 -1.84 0.13
CA ILE A 23 -8.40 -0.92 -0.79
C ILE A 23 -8.89 -1.13 -2.23
N VAL A 24 -8.94 -2.38 -2.71
CA VAL A 24 -9.32 -2.71 -4.09
C VAL A 24 -10.78 -2.37 -4.37
N VAL A 25 -11.71 -2.73 -3.48
CA VAL A 25 -13.14 -2.40 -3.62
C VAL A 25 -13.38 -0.89 -3.64
N ASN A 26 -12.53 -0.12 -2.96
CA ASN A 26 -12.59 1.34 -2.93
C ASN A 26 -11.64 2.00 -3.93
N SER A 27 -11.26 1.31 -5.01
CA SER A 27 -10.43 1.87 -6.07
C SER A 27 -11.19 1.98 -7.40
N PHE A 28 -11.35 3.21 -7.89
CA PHE A 28 -11.78 3.44 -9.26
C PHE A 28 -10.59 3.24 -10.21
N GLY A 29 -10.75 2.45 -11.26
CA GLY A 29 -9.64 1.98 -12.11
C GLY A 29 -8.88 0.77 -11.55
N GLY A 30 -9.29 0.24 -10.39
CA GLY A 30 -8.80 -1.02 -9.84
C GLY A 30 -7.35 -1.01 -9.34
N LEU A 31 -6.86 -2.22 -9.12
CA LEU A 31 -5.46 -2.51 -8.76
C LEU A 31 -4.57 -2.35 -9.99
N ILE A 32 -3.56 -1.48 -9.86
CA ILE A 32 -2.59 -1.18 -10.93
C ILE A 32 -1.28 -1.96 -10.74
N GLY A 33 -0.85 -2.12 -9.49
CA GLY A 33 0.37 -2.83 -9.13
C GLY A 33 0.37 -3.26 -7.67
N MET A 34 1.09 -4.34 -7.39
CA MET A 34 1.23 -4.87 -6.04
C MET A 34 2.58 -5.57 -5.93
N LYS A 35 3.30 -5.33 -4.83
CA LYS A 35 4.60 -5.96 -4.58
C LYS A 35 4.81 -6.19 -3.10
N LEU A 36 5.34 -7.36 -2.75
CA LEU A 36 5.89 -7.63 -1.43
C LEU A 36 7.20 -6.83 -1.30
N VAL A 37 7.29 -5.98 -0.29
CA VAL A 37 8.46 -5.16 -0.01
C VAL A 37 9.06 -5.59 1.32
N ARG A 38 10.38 -5.72 1.38
CA ARG A 38 11.11 -6.09 2.60
C ARG A 38 11.79 -4.87 3.17
N LYS A 39 11.90 -4.79 4.50
CA LYS A 39 12.62 -3.71 5.19
C LYS A 39 14.07 -3.63 4.73
N ALA A 40 14.73 -4.76 4.51
CA ALA A 40 16.09 -4.83 3.96
C ALA A 40 16.25 -4.11 2.60
N ASP A 41 15.22 -4.09 1.75
CA ASP A 41 15.29 -3.47 0.42
C ASP A 41 15.07 -1.94 0.48
N CYS A 42 14.47 -1.41 1.55
CA CYS A 42 14.14 0.02 1.70
C CYS A 42 14.06 0.48 3.17
N PRO A 43 15.17 0.37 3.94
CA PRO A 43 15.15 0.47 5.40
C PRO A 43 14.73 1.85 5.94
N ASP A 44 14.96 2.92 5.18
CA ASP A 44 14.67 4.30 5.60
C ASP A 44 13.20 4.71 5.36
N SER A 45 12.35 3.80 4.87
CA SER A 45 10.95 4.13 4.58
C SER A 45 10.13 4.38 5.85
N ALA A 46 9.25 5.39 5.81
CA ALA A 46 8.30 5.71 6.88
C ALA A 46 7.27 4.59 7.15
N VAL A 47 7.24 3.52 6.34
CA VAL A 47 6.41 2.34 6.56
C VAL A 47 6.87 1.56 7.79
N TRP A 48 8.16 1.64 8.15
CA TRP A 48 8.78 0.86 9.22
C TRP A 48 8.77 1.54 10.58
N SER A 49 8.38 2.82 10.67
CA SER A 49 8.51 3.62 11.89
C SER A 49 7.69 3.12 13.09
N ASP A 50 6.70 2.26 12.85
CA ASP A 50 5.86 1.66 13.89
C ASP A 50 6.28 0.21 14.23
N SER A 51 7.45 -0.25 13.76
CA SER A 51 8.01 -1.55 14.16
C SER A 51 8.39 -1.49 15.63
N CYS A 52 7.45 -1.80 16.52
CA CYS A 52 7.77 -2.07 17.92
C CYS A 52 8.82 -3.18 17.95
N THR A 53 9.95 -2.86 18.58
CA THR A 53 11.08 -3.73 18.91
C THR A 53 10.61 -5.12 19.35
N SER A 54 10.54 -6.06 18.41
CA SER A 54 10.41 -7.48 18.69
C SER A 54 11.69 -8.15 18.23
N THR A 55 12.25 -8.98 19.09
CA THR A 55 13.54 -9.69 19.00
C THR A 55 13.69 -10.66 17.81
N GLU A 56 12.79 -10.62 16.83
CA GLU A 56 12.94 -11.30 15.55
C GLU A 56 13.77 -10.37 14.64
N THR A 57 14.75 -10.93 13.93
CA THR A 57 15.70 -10.20 13.07
C THR A 57 14.99 -9.12 12.27
N GLU A 58 15.20 -7.85 12.65
CA GLU A 58 14.48 -6.69 12.12
C GLU A 58 14.56 -6.55 10.58
N GLU A 59 15.47 -7.29 9.94
CA GLU A 59 15.70 -7.33 8.51
C GLU A 59 14.61 -8.10 7.73
N ASP A 60 13.88 -9.00 8.38
CA ASP A 60 12.87 -9.87 7.73
C ASP A 60 11.45 -9.27 7.69
N GLU A 61 11.24 -8.07 8.26
CA GLU A 61 9.91 -7.44 8.21
C GLU A 61 9.46 -7.17 6.76
N CYS A 62 8.24 -7.59 6.46
CA CYS A 62 7.63 -7.47 5.15
C CYS A 62 6.37 -6.58 5.19
N ALA A 63 6.13 -5.87 4.09
CA ALA A 63 4.93 -5.09 3.84
C ALA A 63 4.43 -5.33 2.41
N ILE A 64 3.21 -4.88 2.09
CA ILE A 64 2.70 -4.92 0.70
C ILE A 64 2.54 -3.50 0.19
N ALA A 65 3.35 -3.12 -0.80
CA ALA A 65 3.13 -1.90 -1.56
C ALA A 65 2.05 -2.15 -2.62
N VAL A 66 1.09 -1.24 -2.71
CA VAL A 66 -0.10 -1.33 -3.57
C VAL A 66 -0.25 -0.02 -4.31
N VAL A 67 -0.44 -0.10 -5.63
CA VAL A 67 -0.79 1.04 -6.47
C VAL A 67 -2.20 0.86 -7.00
N VAL A 68 -3.06 1.86 -6.80
CA VAL A 68 -4.43 1.89 -7.30
C VAL A 68 -4.69 3.11 -8.16
N GLY A 69 -5.68 3.02 -9.05
CA GLY A 69 -6.09 4.13 -9.93
C GLY A 69 -6.54 5.37 -9.16
N PHE A 70 -7.69 5.32 -8.51
CA PHE A 70 -8.18 6.42 -7.69
C PHE A 70 -8.85 5.86 -6.45
N LEU A 71 -8.25 6.15 -5.28
CA LEU A 71 -8.84 5.74 -4.01
C LEU A 71 -10.06 6.62 -3.72
N LEU A 72 -11.21 5.98 -3.57
CA LEU A 72 -12.48 6.63 -3.27
C LEU A 72 -12.49 7.12 -1.81
N ARG A 73 -13.21 8.23 -1.56
CA ARG A 73 -13.37 8.81 -0.21
C ARG A 73 -14.03 7.88 0.82
N LYS A 74 -14.63 6.78 0.36
CA LYS A 74 -15.22 5.74 1.22
C LYS A 74 -14.18 4.94 1.99
N PHE A 75 -12.94 4.86 1.48
CA PHE A 75 -11.81 4.34 2.24
C PHE A 75 -11.24 5.45 3.11
N GLU A 76 -11.44 5.33 4.42
CA GLU A 76 -10.98 6.28 5.42
C GLU A 76 -9.70 5.76 6.07
N LEU A 77 -8.62 6.52 5.91
CA LEU A 77 -7.38 6.29 6.64
C LEU A 77 -7.41 7.13 7.93
N CYS A 78 -7.51 6.47 9.08
CA CYS A 78 -7.64 7.12 10.37
C CYS A 78 -6.27 7.32 11.01
N ILE A 79 -5.82 8.58 11.08
CA ILE A 79 -4.53 8.96 11.70
C ILE A 79 -4.68 9.09 13.22
N GLU A 80 -5.82 9.62 13.68
CA GLU A 80 -6.09 9.85 15.11
C GLU A 80 -6.44 8.55 15.86
N GLU A 81 -6.88 7.52 15.13
CA GLU A 81 -7.18 6.19 15.66
C GLU A 81 -6.26 5.16 14.97
N PRO A 82 -4.94 5.17 15.26
CA PRO A 82 -3.94 4.45 14.46
C PRO A 82 -4.14 2.92 14.48
N ASP A 83 -4.74 2.37 15.53
CA ASP A 83 -5.05 0.94 15.66
C ASP A 83 -6.49 0.55 15.26
N VAL A 84 -7.27 1.46 14.68
CA VAL A 84 -8.64 1.11 14.27
C VAL A 84 -8.62 0.16 13.06
N LYS A 85 -9.47 -0.87 13.10
CA LYS A 85 -9.79 -1.70 11.94
C LYS A 85 -11.29 -1.98 11.93
N ASN A 86 -12.03 -1.19 11.19
CA ASN A 86 -13.46 -1.35 11.00
C ASN A 86 -13.76 -1.46 9.50
N ILE A 87 -13.75 -2.70 9.01
CA ILE A 87 -14.03 -3.07 7.63
C ILE A 87 -15.29 -3.93 7.64
N ASP A 88 -16.32 -3.46 6.97
CA ASP A 88 -17.56 -4.18 6.75
C ASP A 88 -18.01 -3.95 5.30
N PHE A 89 -17.98 -5.03 4.52
CA PHE A 89 -18.31 -5.00 3.10
C PHE A 89 -19.82 -4.86 2.85
N ASP A 90 -20.66 -5.33 3.76
CA ASP A 90 -22.12 -5.30 3.63
C ASP A 90 -22.64 -3.88 3.90
N SER A 91 -22.19 -3.28 5.01
CA SER A 91 -22.54 -1.89 5.35
C SER A 91 -21.67 -0.84 4.63
N ARG A 92 -20.65 -1.28 3.88
CA ARG A 92 -19.70 -0.44 3.12
C ARG A 92 -18.92 0.54 4.00
N VAL A 93 -18.51 0.07 5.17
CA VAL A 93 -17.64 0.81 6.10
C VAL A 93 -16.20 0.34 5.89
N PHE A 94 -15.29 1.28 5.63
CA PHE A 94 -13.88 0.98 5.34
C PHE A 94 -12.96 1.96 6.08
N ARG A 95 -12.88 1.83 7.40
CA ARG A 95 -12.03 2.65 8.27
C ARG A 95 -10.83 1.83 8.72
N VAL A 96 -9.64 2.28 8.35
CA VAL A 96 -8.38 1.59 8.64
C VAL A 96 -7.39 2.57 9.24
N GLY A 97 -6.80 2.20 10.37
CA GLY A 97 -5.85 3.02 11.10
C GLY A 97 -4.47 3.06 10.45
N SER A 98 -3.72 4.12 10.73
CA SER A 98 -2.38 4.34 10.18
C SER A 98 -1.33 3.30 10.57
N ASP A 99 -1.56 2.48 11.61
CA ASP A 99 -0.66 1.38 11.96
C ASP A 99 -0.79 0.19 11.00
N TYR A 100 -1.93 0.07 10.30
CA TYR A 100 -2.17 -0.99 9.32
C TYR A 100 -1.82 -0.56 7.91
N VAL A 101 -2.03 0.72 7.58
CA VAL A 101 -1.85 1.24 6.22
C VAL A 101 -1.12 2.57 6.27
N TYR A 102 -0.07 2.66 5.47
CA TYR A 102 0.51 3.93 5.05
C TYR A 102 -0.10 4.37 3.71
N ARG A 103 -0.26 5.69 3.52
CA ARG A 103 -0.66 6.26 2.23
C ARG A 103 0.31 7.37 1.84
N SER A 104 0.79 7.30 0.61
CA SER A 104 1.65 8.32 0.03
C SER A 104 0.95 9.67 -0.01
N LYS A 105 1.70 10.76 0.23
CA LYS A 105 1.18 12.11 -0.04
C LYS A 105 1.10 12.32 -1.56
N PRO A 106 0.03 12.96 -2.07
CA PRO A 106 -0.02 13.33 -3.49
C PRO A 106 1.10 14.32 -3.85
N GLY A 107 1.56 14.29 -5.10
CA GLY A 107 2.63 15.18 -5.60
C GLY A 107 3.98 14.46 -5.72
N GLU A 108 5.08 15.18 -5.50
CA GLU A 108 6.45 14.68 -5.72
C GLU A 108 6.78 13.41 -4.92
N ASN A 109 6.22 13.28 -3.72
CA ASN A 109 6.43 12.11 -2.86
C ASN A 109 5.89 10.81 -3.46
N LEU A 110 4.81 10.87 -4.25
CA LEU A 110 4.25 9.70 -4.92
C LEU A 110 5.29 9.04 -5.84
N TRP A 111 6.05 9.86 -6.58
CA TRP A 111 7.04 9.37 -7.54
C TRP A 111 8.24 8.73 -6.85
N GLN A 112 8.72 9.36 -5.78
CA GLN A 112 9.81 8.82 -4.97
C GLN A 112 9.42 7.46 -4.40
N GLU A 113 8.20 7.33 -3.87
CA GLU A 113 7.72 6.07 -3.32
C GLU A 113 7.51 4.97 -4.38
N ILE A 114 6.98 5.32 -5.57
CA ILE A 114 6.92 4.36 -6.69
C ILE A 114 8.34 3.87 -7.04
N GLY A 115 9.31 4.77 -7.11
CA GLY A 115 10.71 4.41 -7.40
C GLY A 115 11.35 3.54 -6.31
N ILE A 116 11.03 3.79 -5.04
CA ILE A 116 11.53 3.01 -3.90
C ILE A 116 10.92 1.60 -3.92
N PHE A 117 9.59 1.49 -3.98
CA PHE A 117 8.93 0.20 -3.84
C PHE A 117 8.92 -0.61 -5.14
N PHE A 118 8.81 0.06 -6.29
CA PHE A 118 8.67 -0.54 -7.61
C PHE A 118 9.82 -0.12 -8.53
N SER A 119 11.05 -0.23 -8.04
CA SER A 119 12.29 0.11 -8.77
C SER A 119 12.36 -0.46 -10.19
N TYR A 120 11.78 -1.65 -10.39
CA TYR A 120 11.63 -2.31 -11.68
C TYR A 120 10.19 -2.78 -11.88
N GLY A 121 9.75 -2.84 -13.13
CA GLY A 121 8.48 -3.45 -13.51
C GLY A 121 7.25 -2.57 -13.35
N PHE A 122 7.37 -1.29 -12.99
CA PHE A 122 6.23 -0.36 -13.03
C PHE A 122 6.41 0.68 -14.14
N THR A 123 5.52 0.65 -15.13
CA THR A 123 5.53 1.60 -16.25
C THR A 123 4.49 2.69 -15.98
N LEU A 124 4.90 3.94 -16.20
CA LEU A 124 4.08 5.13 -16.05
C LEU A 124 3.96 5.85 -17.39
N TRP A 125 2.79 6.41 -17.67
CA TRP A 125 2.56 7.26 -18.84
C TRP A 125 1.50 8.31 -18.53
N THR A 126 1.55 9.43 -19.23
CA THR A 126 0.49 10.44 -19.18
C THR A 126 -0.61 10.07 -20.17
N ALA A 127 -1.86 10.14 -19.73
CA ALA A 127 -3.01 9.91 -20.61
C ALA A 127 -3.11 11.08 -21.60
N PRO A 128 -3.12 10.81 -22.92
CA PRO A 128 -3.03 11.86 -23.93
C PRO A 128 -4.28 12.77 -24.00
N TYR A 129 -5.36 12.43 -23.29
CA TYR A 129 -6.65 13.12 -23.36
C TYR A 129 -7.05 13.87 -22.09
N CYS A 130 -6.36 13.67 -20.97
CA CYS A 130 -6.74 14.25 -19.68
C CYS A 130 -5.57 14.64 -18.76
N ASP A 131 -4.32 14.54 -19.23
CA ASP A 131 -3.10 14.78 -18.44
C ASP A 131 -2.99 13.92 -17.16
N ASP A 132 -3.87 12.93 -16.99
CA ASP A 132 -3.84 12.01 -15.87
C ASP A 132 -2.63 11.09 -15.95
N ILE A 133 -1.97 10.89 -14.83
CA ILE A 133 -0.91 9.90 -14.69
C ILE A 133 -1.54 8.51 -14.61
N CYS A 134 -1.26 7.72 -15.64
CA CYS A 134 -1.58 6.31 -15.70
C CYS A 134 -0.33 5.49 -15.41
N GLY A 135 -0.54 4.22 -15.07
CA GLY A 135 0.54 3.27 -14.93
C GLY A 135 0.02 1.86 -14.92
N LYS A 136 0.93 0.91 -15.04
CA LYS A 136 0.66 -0.52 -14.88
C LYS A 136 1.94 -1.22 -14.52
N MET A 137 1.83 -2.18 -13.61
CA MET A 137 2.93 -3.09 -13.35
C MET A 137 3.04 -4.10 -14.49
N PHE A 138 4.21 -4.15 -15.14
CA PHE A 138 4.55 -5.06 -16.21
C PHE A 138 5.62 -6.05 -15.71
N GLU A 139 5.21 -6.99 -14.85
CA GLU A 139 5.79 -8.34 -14.69
C GLU A 139 5.04 -9.10 -13.57
N PRO A 140 4.95 -10.44 -13.62
CA PRO A 140 4.29 -11.23 -12.59
C PRO A 140 5.22 -11.34 -11.36
N SER A 141 5.19 -10.33 -10.49
CA SER A 141 5.96 -10.33 -9.24
C SER A 141 5.29 -11.18 -8.16
N LEU A 142 5.20 -12.49 -8.39
CA LEU A 142 5.13 -13.51 -7.33
C LEU A 142 6.52 -14.14 -7.08
N VAL A 143 7.60 -13.45 -7.48
CA VAL A 143 8.96 -13.86 -7.14
C VAL A 143 9.21 -13.44 -5.69
N GLY A 144 9.22 -14.41 -4.77
CA GLY A 144 9.46 -14.18 -3.34
C GLY A 144 8.60 -15.02 -2.38
N LEU A 145 7.63 -15.79 -2.88
CA LEU A 145 6.98 -16.86 -2.11
C LEU A 145 7.77 -18.16 -2.31
N LEU A 146 8.93 -18.27 -1.64
CA LEU A 146 9.65 -19.54 -1.46
C LEU A 146 9.93 -19.73 0.02
#